data_AF-A0A950YIE5-F1
#
_entry.id   AF-A0A950YIE5-F1
#
_cell.length_a   1.000
_cell.length_b   1.000
_cell.length_c   1.000
_cell.angle_alpha   90.00
_cell.angle_beta   90.00
_cell.angle_gamma   90.00
#
_symmetry.space_group_name_H-M   'P 1'
#
loop_
_entity.id
_entity.type
_entity.pdbx_description
1 polymer ?
#
loop_
_entity_poly.entity_id
_entity_poly.type
_entity_poly.pdbx_seq_one_letter_code
_entity_poly.pdbx_strand_id
1 'polypeptide(L)'
;MLREHGEDDLAERALSLSDDELARIGTLGAYYAFSEDAMALGGSMGGTRALSLATIDVLEDTGRDLRRSCTEWELQGGRPDRSIEGDLVGDRELRRHAAERQIPADESERTLDNVDPPAWGPVLPDATFLVRRCHELRTKPLRDFTVEDLRIMIGQQIALKHLVPLALERLQADPLVGGDYYPGDLLASVLRADAALWEWSPDLDVSLRNLIEDLDERSQLEPGLRELIEKYKRDHSARRQTFLHNLQLGVEPPETIG
;
A
#
# COMPACT_ATOMS: atom_id res chain seq x y z
N MET A 1 -15.12 0.09 12.51
CA MET A 1 -14.43 0.02 11.21
C MET A 1 -13.50 1.22 11.14
N LEU A 2 -12.28 1.09 11.62
CA LEU A 2 -11.14 1.97 11.35
C LEU A 2 -9.92 1.06 11.56
N ARG A 3 -9.07 0.90 10.54
CA ARG A 3 -8.09 -0.21 10.50
C ARG A 3 -6.71 0.17 11.04
N GLU A 4 -6.41 1.46 11.19
CA GLU A 4 -5.08 1.91 11.64
C GLU A 4 -5.15 3.01 12.70
N HIS A 5 -6.23 3.80 12.73
CA HIS A 5 -6.36 4.97 13.60
C HIS A 5 -7.67 4.91 14.40
N GLY A 6 -7.62 5.17 15.71
CA GLY A 6 -8.85 5.39 16.50
C GLY A 6 -9.63 6.59 15.94
N GLU A 7 -10.93 6.71 16.26
CA GLU A 7 -11.71 7.90 15.85
C GLU A 7 -11.02 9.21 16.27
N ASP A 8 -10.33 9.18 17.42
CA ASP A 8 -9.58 10.31 17.97
C ASP A 8 -8.31 10.65 17.16
N ASP A 9 -7.62 9.64 16.63
CA ASP A 9 -6.38 9.82 15.85
C ASP A 9 -6.69 10.35 14.43
N LEU A 10 -7.76 9.88 13.82
CA LEU A 10 -8.28 10.50 12.60
C LEU A 10 -8.76 11.93 12.82
N ALA A 11 -9.35 12.22 13.99
CA ALA A 11 -9.74 13.59 14.33
C ALA A 11 -8.52 14.51 14.47
N GLU A 12 -7.42 14.04 15.05
CA GLU A 12 -6.18 14.80 15.17
C GLU A 12 -5.49 14.99 13.81
N ARG A 13 -5.43 13.96 12.96
CA ARG A 13 -4.92 14.08 11.60
C ARG A 13 -5.79 14.96 10.70
N ALA A 14 -7.11 14.92 10.87
CA ALA A 14 -8.01 15.80 10.13
C ALA A 14 -7.74 17.29 10.41
N LEU A 15 -7.21 17.62 11.60
CA LEU A 15 -6.83 18.99 11.97
C LEU A 15 -5.49 19.43 11.35
N SER A 16 -4.68 18.51 10.84
CA SER A 16 -3.35 18.80 10.25
C SER A 16 -3.27 18.54 8.73
N LEU A 17 -4.41 18.42 8.05
CA LEU A 17 -4.50 18.21 6.61
C LEU A 17 -3.81 19.33 5.81
N SER A 18 -2.99 18.95 4.84
CA SER A 18 -2.41 19.85 3.85
C SER A 18 -3.45 20.31 2.81
N ASP A 19 -3.15 21.41 2.12
CA ASP A 19 -4.00 21.93 1.04
C ASP A 19 -4.19 20.90 -0.09
N ASP A 20 -3.16 20.11 -0.40
CA ASP A 20 -3.21 19.05 -1.40
C ASP A 20 -4.12 17.89 -0.97
N GLU A 21 -4.06 17.50 0.30
CA GLU A 21 -4.95 16.47 0.86
C GLU A 21 -6.40 16.96 0.89
N LEU A 22 -6.64 18.21 1.28
CA LEU A 22 -7.98 18.83 1.25
C LEU A 22 -8.55 18.86 -0.18
N ALA A 23 -7.73 19.20 -1.17
CA ALA A 23 -8.13 19.17 -2.58
C ALA A 23 -8.49 17.74 -3.05
N ARG A 24 -7.72 16.72 -2.62
CA ARG A 24 -8.02 15.31 -2.89
C ARG A 24 -9.31 14.86 -2.23
N ILE A 25 -9.53 15.21 -0.95
CA ILE A 25 -10.77 14.89 -0.23
C ILE A 25 -11.97 15.52 -0.94
N GLY A 26 -11.88 16.78 -1.34
CA GLY A 26 -12.94 17.47 -2.08
C GLY A 26 -13.26 16.78 -3.42
N THR A 27 -12.23 16.39 -4.15
CA THR A 27 -12.36 15.69 -5.44
C THR A 27 -13.03 14.32 -5.26
N LEU A 28 -12.59 13.53 -4.28
CA LEU A 28 -13.15 12.21 -3.97
C LEU A 28 -14.57 12.31 -3.42
N GLY A 29 -14.83 13.26 -2.53
CA GLY A 29 -16.16 13.50 -1.97
C GLY A 29 -17.16 13.88 -3.07
N ALA A 30 -16.77 14.74 -4.00
CA ALA A 30 -17.60 15.07 -5.16
C ALA A 30 -17.86 13.85 -6.06
N TYR A 31 -16.84 13.01 -6.25
CA TYR A 31 -16.97 11.78 -7.03
C TYR A 31 -17.95 10.79 -6.37
N TYR A 32 -17.79 10.49 -5.09
CA TYR A 32 -18.67 9.55 -4.38
C TYR A 32 -20.11 10.06 -4.30
N ALA A 33 -20.30 11.38 -4.16
CA ALA A 33 -21.63 11.95 -4.10
C ALA A 33 -22.30 12.06 -5.47
N PHE A 34 -21.59 12.48 -6.53
CA PHE A 34 -22.23 12.98 -7.76
C PHE A 34 -21.73 12.37 -9.07
N SER A 35 -20.86 11.36 -9.02
CA SER A 35 -20.41 10.68 -10.24
C SER A 35 -21.52 9.87 -10.91
N GLU A 36 -21.39 9.64 -12.22
CA GLU A 36 -22.28 8.73 -12.96
C GLU A 36 -22.23 7.31 -12.39
N ASP A 37 -21.06 6.86 -11.94
CA ASP A 37 -20.89 5.57 -11.26
C ASP A 37 -21.70 5.52 -9.95
N ALA A 38 -21.72 6.62 -9.18
CA ALA A 38 -22.50 6.70 -7.93
C ALA A 38 -24.01 6.67 -8.22
N MET A 39 -24.43 7.34 -9.28
CA MET A 39 -25.82 7.30 -9.73
C MET A 39 -26.24 5.91 -10.25
N ALA A 40 -25.32 5.18 -10.89
CA ALA A 40 -25.56 3.83 -11.41
C ALA A 40 -25.74 2.78 -10.30
N LEU A 41 -25.12 2.98 -9.13
CA LEU A 41 -25.14 2.05 -8.00
C LEU A 41 -26.35 2.24 -7.04
N GLY A 42 -27.37 3.00 -7.44
CA GLY A 42 -28.65 3.07 -6.72
C GLY A 42 -28.93 4.39 -5.98
N GLY A 43 -28.05 5.38 -6.10
CA GLY A 43 -28.29 6.74 -5.64
C GLY A 43 -27.02 7.44 -5.15
N SER A 44 -27.02 8.78 -5.24
CA SER A 44 -25.97 9.65 -4.69
C SER A 44 -25.68 9.31 -3.23
N MET A 45 -24.44 8.93 -2.92
CA MET A 45 -23.97 8.83 -1.54
C MET A 45 -24.10 10.22 -0.92
N GLY A 46 -25.03 10.41 0.03
CA GLY A 46 -25.31 11.72 0.60
C GLY A 46 -24.01 12.44 1.01
N GLY A 47 -23.90 13.75 0.75
CA GLY A 47 -22.63 14.49 0.76
C GLY A 47 -21.78 14.32 2.03
N THR A 48 -22.41 14.16 3.20
CA THR A 48 -21.70 13.87 4.45
C THR A 48 -20.99 12.51 4.42
N ARG A 49 -21.66 11.45 3.96
CA ARG A 49 -21.09 10.10 3.87
C ARG A 49 -19.97 10.04 2.82
N ALA A 50 -20.18 10.71 1.68
CA ALA A 50 -19.19 10.85 0.63
C ALA A 50 -17.91 11.54 1.13
N LEU A 51 -18.05 12.67 1.85
CA LEU A 51 -16.91 13.37 2.45
C LEU A 51 -16.22 12.54 3.53
N SER A 52 -16.96 11.86 4.41
CA SER A 52 -16.37 10.99 5.43
C SER A 52 -15.54 9.87 4.81
N LEU A 53 -16.06 9.17 3.78
CA LEU A 53 -15.31 8.13 3.09
C LEU A 53 -14.10 8.69 2.34
N ALA A 54 -14.24 9.84 1.68
CA ALA A 54 -13.12 10.52 1.02
C ALA A 54 -12.02 10.93 2.01
N THR A 55 -12.39 11.42 3.20
CA THR A 55 -11.45 11.73 4.26
C THR A 55 -10.71 10.48 4.74
N ILE A 56 -11.44 9.38 4.98
CA ILE A 56 -10.83 8.09 5.34
C ILE A 56 -9.89 7.60 4.22
N ASP A 57 -10.31 7.68 2.96
CA ASP A 57 -9.52 7.26 1.81
C ASP A 57 -8.21 8.04 1.67
N VAL A 58 -8.25 9.36 1.90
CA VAL A 58 -7.07 10.22 1.80
C VAL A 58 -6.16 10.06 3.03
N LEU A 59 -6.73 9.95 4.22
CA LEU A 59 -5.95 9.79 5.44
C LEU A 59 -5.30 8.40 5.54
N GLU A 60 -5.99 7.34 5.14
CA GLU A 60 -5.52 5.96 5.25
C GLU A 60 -4.88 5.40 3.95
N ASP A 61 -4.91 6.15 2.83
CA ASP A 61 -4.50 5.68 1.47
C ASP A 61 -5.19 4.36 1.05
N THR A 62 -6.45 4.16 1.47
CA THR A 62 -7.18 2.88 1.34
C THR A 62 -7.78 2.61 -0.03
N GLY A 63 -7.76 3.58 -0.95
CA GLY A 63 -8.36 3.44 -2.29
C GLY A 63 -7.85 2.23 -3.09
N ARG A 64 -6.59 1.81 -2.89
CA ARG A 64 -6.01 0.64 -3.58
C ARG A 64 -6.41 -0.72 -3.00
N ASP A 65 -6.83 -0.75 -1.74
CA ASP A 65 -7.08 -1.99 -1.00
C ASP A 65 -8.37 -2.69 -1.48
N LEU A 66 -9.29 -1.94 -2.09
CA LEU A 66 -10.58 -2.43 -2.59
C LEU A 66 -10.45 -3.36 -3.79
N ARG A 67 -9.31 -3.31 -4.49
CA ARG A 67 -8.96 -4.24 -5.57
C ARG A 67 -8.49 -5.59 -5.05
N ARG A 68 -8.09 -5.73 -3.78
CA ARG A 68 -7.45 -6.97 -3.29
C ARG A 68 -7.95 -7.53 -1.96
N SER A 69 -8.49 -6.75 -1.02
CA SER A 69 -8.88 -7.30 0.28
C SER A 69 -10.38 -7.65 0.39
N CYS A 70 -10.66 -8.93 0.60
CA CYS A 70 -11.86 -9.38 1.33
C CYS A 70 -11.62 -9.05 2.81
N THR A 71 -12.55 -8.41 3.49
CA THR A 71 -12.36 -7.98 4.88
C THR A 71 -12.36 -9.18 5.84
N GLU A 72 -11.60 -9.08 6.94
CA GLU A 72 -11.52 -10.10 8.00
C GLU A 72 -12.90 -10.47 8.59
N TRP A 73 -13.82 -9.50 8.65
CA TRP A 73 -15.24 -9.65 8.99
C TRP A 73 -16.03 -10.49 7.95
N GLU A 74 -15.77 -10.29 6.65
CA GLU A 74 -16.37 -11.08 5.56
C GLU A 74 -15.84 -12.53 5.59
N LEU A 75 -14.56 -12.73 5.97
CA LEU A 75 -13.95 -14.05 6.14
C LEU A 75 -14.46 -14.79 7.39
N GLN A 76 -14.86 -14.06 8.43
CA GLN A 76 -15.41 -14.61 9.68
C GLN A 76 -16.94 -14.81 9.65
N GLY A 77 -17.57 -14.67 8.48
CA GLY A 77 -18.98 -15.01 8.28
C GLY A 77 -19.97 -14.03 8.90
N GLY A 78 -19.52 -12.81 9.21
CA GLY A 78 -20.40 -11.73 9.64
C GLY A 78 -21.38 -11.38 8.53
N ARG A 79 -22.69 -11.60 8.76
CA ARG A 79 -23.72 -11.10 7.86
C ARG A 79 -24.14 -9.70 8.32
N PRO A 80 -23.90 -8.65 7.52
CA PRO A 80 -24.51 -7.36 7.79
C PRO A 80 -26.03 -7.47 7.62
N ASP A 81 -26.78 -6.52 8.17
CA ASP A 81 -28.20 -6.39 7.84
C ASP A 81 -28.34 -6.28 6.31
N ARG A 82 -29.30 -6.97 5.70
CA ARG A 82 -29.44 -7.09 4.23
C ARG A 82 -29.59 -5.74 3.53
N SER A 83 -30.00 -4.71 4.27
CA SER A 83 -30.10 -3.32 3.82
C SER A 83 -28.73 -2.63 3.74
N ILE A 84 -27.85 -2.89 4.73
CA ILE A 84 -26.49 -2.34 4.85
C ILE A 84 -25.54 -3.03 3.86
N GLU A 85 -25.79 -4.30 3.55
CA GLU A 85 -24.97 -5.10 2.62
C GLU A 85 -24.94 -4.50 1.21
N GLY A 86 -26.06 -3.94 0.72
CA GLY A 86 -26.12 -3.28 -0.59
C GLY A 86 -25.31 -1.98 -0.65
N ASP A 87 -25.43 -1.15 0.39
CA ASP A 87 -24.69 0.11 0.50
C ASP A 87 -23.18 -0.13 0.59
N LEU A 88 -22.73 -1.13 1.36
CA LEU A 88 -21.31 -1.44 1.51
C LEU A 88 -20.67 -1.94 0.21
N VAL A 89 -21.40 -2.74 -0.56
CA VAL A 89 -20.95 -3.21 -1.88
C VAL A 89 -20.84 -2.01 -2.84
N GLY A 90 -21.86 -1.15 -2.90
CA GLY A 90 -21.81 0.07 -3.72
C GLY A 90 -20.67 1.01 -3.33
N ASP A 91 -20.46 1.25 -2.03
CA ASP A 91 -19.35 2.04 -1.49
C ASP A 91 -18.00 1.47 -1.93
N ARG A 92 -17.84 0.14 -1.83
CA ARG A 92 -16.62 -0.56 -2.23
C ARG A 92 -16.35 -0.41 -3.73
N GLU A 93 -17.37 -0.56 -4.57
CA GLU A 93 -17.23 -0.42 -6.01
C GLU A 93 -16.91 1.01 -6.42
N LEU A 94 -17.53 2.01 -5.79
CA LEU A 94 -17.24 3.42 -6.04
C LEU A 94 -15.81 3.79 -5.68
N ARG A 95 -15.38 3.41 -4.48
CA ARG A 95 -14.02 3.67 -4.03
C ARG A 95 -13.00 2.92 -4.91
N ARG A 96 -13.34 1.71 -5.41
CA ARG A 96 -12.53 0.99 -6.40
C ARG A 96 -12.41 1.82 -7.69
N HIS A 97 -13.54 2.26 -8.28
CA HIS A 97 -13.55 3.07 -9.51
C HIS A 97 -12.82 4.41 -9.36
N ALA A 98 -12.98 5.08 -8.21
CA ALA A 98 -12.24 6.29 -7.90
C ALA A 98 -10.74 6.04 -7.85
N ALA A 99 -10.29 4.93 -7.25
CA ALA A 99 -8.88 4.57 -7.24
C ALA A 99 -8.34 4.26 -8.64
N GLU A 100 -9.14 3.72 -9.56
CA GLU A 100 -8.72 3.51 -10.95
C GLU A 100 -8.57 4.83 -11.70
N ARG A 101 -9.46 5.80 -11.44
CA ARG A 101 -9.43 7.14 -12.04
C ARG A 101 -8.35 8.04 -11.47
N GLN A 102 -7.92 7.80 -10.24
CA GLN A 102 -6.77 8.48 -9.63
C GLN A 102 -5.42 8.02 -10.20
N ILE A 103 -5.38 6.91 -10.94
CA ILE A 103 -4.20 6.57 -11.74
C ILE A 103 -4.15 7.58 -12.89
N PRO A 104 -3.06 8.36 -13.03
CA PRO A 104 -2.91 9.27 -14.15
C PRO A 104 -3.14 8.52 -15.46
N ALA A 105 -4.09 8.99 -16.27
CA ALA A 105 -4.43 8.35 -17.54
C ALA A 105 -3.22 8.33 -18.49
N ASP A 106 -2.33 9.32 -18.34
CA ASP A 106 -1.01 9.32 -18.94
C ASP A 106 0.00 8.65 -18.00
N GLU A 107 0.51 7.48 -18.40
CA GLU A 107 1.52 6.75 -17.64
C GLU A 107 2.82 7.55 -17.45
N SER A 108 3.07 8.59 -18.26
CA SER A 108 4.23 9.48 -18.10
C SER A 108 4.10 10.41 -16.89
N GLU A 109 2.87 10.70 -16.44
CA GLU A 109 2.60 11.52 -15.26
C GLU A 109 2.53 10.69 -13.97
N ARG A 110 2.61 9.35 -14.08
CA ARG A 110 2.61 8.45 -12.93
C ARG A 110 4.00 8.40 -12.29
N THR A 111 4.40 9.50 -11.66
CA THR A 111 5.64 9.66 -10.88
C THR A 111 5.38 9.48 -9.38
N LEU A 112 6.42 9.23 -8.57
CA LEU A 112 6.23 9.10 -7.12
C LEU A 112 5.78 10.39 -6.46
N ASP A 113 6.20 11.55 -6.96
CA ASP A 113 5.71 12.83 -6.41
C ASP A 113 4.19 12.99 -6.55
N ASN A 114 3.60 12.39 -7.59
CA ASN A 114 2.15 12.42 -7.78
C ASN A 114 1.43 11.29 -7.03
N VAL A 115 2.01 10.09 -6.97
CA VAL A 115 1.33 8.95 -6.35
C VAL A 115 1.56 8.81 -4.84
N ASP A 116 2.67 9.33 -4.33
CA ASP A 116 3.12 9.33 -2.92
C ASP A 116 3.40 10.77 -2.46
N PRO A 117 2.35 11.61 -2.34
CA PRO A 117 2.50 12.97 -1.84
C PRO A 117 2.94 12.97 -0.36
N PRO A 118 3.62 14.03 0.12
CA PRO A 118 3.92 15.26 -0.60
C PRO A 118 5.10 15.14 -1.58
N ALA A 119 5.06 15.93 -2.65
CA ALA A 119 6.18 16.07 -3.57
C ALA A 119 7.42 16.61 -2.84
N TRP A 120 8.60 16.09 -3.17
CA TRP A 120 9.82 16.53 -2.51
C TRP A 120 10.28 17.90 -3.04
N GLY A 121 10.78 18.73 -2.12
CA GLY A 121 11.41 20.00 -2.46
C GLY A 121 12.74 19.82 -3.21
N PRO A 122 13.38 20.94 -3.63
CA PRO A 122 14.64 20.90 -4.35
C PRO A 122 15.73 20.22 -3.51
N VAL A 123 16.59 19.46 -4.19
CA VAL A 123 17.71 18.76 -3.55
C VAL A 123 18.68 19.77 -2.93
N LEU A 124 19.14 19.49 -1.70
CA LEU A 124 20.17 20.29 -1.05
C LEU A 124 21.51 20.23 -1.83
N PRO A 125 22.25 21.35 -1.97
CA PRO A 125 23.48 21.38 -2.77
C PRO A 125 24.58 20.42 -2.31
N ASP A 126 24.61 20.07 -1.02
CA ASP A 126 25.57 19.17 -0.38
C ASP A 126 25.05 17.73 -0.23
N ALA A 127 23.87 17.42 -0.80
CA ALA A 127 23.30 16.08 -0.76
C ALA A 127 24.23 15.03 -1.36
N THR A 128 24.27 13.85 -0.73
CA THR A 128 25.03 12.70 -1.22
C THR A 128 24.51 12.22 -2.57
N PHE A 129 25.33 11.45 -3.30
CA PHE A 129 24.93 10.87 -4.57
C PHE A 129 23.63 10.04 -4.46
N LEU A 130 23.49 9.26 -3.38
CA LEU A 130 22.31 8.44 -3.14
C LEU A 130 21.04 9.28 -2.93
N VAL A 131 21.13 10.35 -2.13
CA VAL A 131 19.99 11.27 -1.91
C VAL A 131 19.59 11.94 -3.21
N ARG A 132 20.56 12.45 -4.00
CA ARG A 132 20.29 13.02 -5.32
C ARG A 132 19.59 12.01 -6.23
N ARG A 133 20.07 10.76 -6.25
CA ARG A 133 19.46 9.69 -7.04
C ARG A 133 18.02 9.41 -6.63
N CYS A 134 17.71 9.36 -5.34
CA CYS A 134 16.34 9.18 -4.86
C CYS A 134 15.41 10.32 -5.28
N HIS A 135 15.87 11.58 -5.19
CA HIS A 135 15.09 12.72 -5.67
C HIS A 135 14.84 12.66 -7.19
N GLU A 136 15.85 12.31 -7.99
CA GLU A 136 15.67 12.13 -9.44
C GLU A 136 14.62 11.05 -9.74
N LEU A 137 14.69 9.91 -9.04
CA LEU A 137 13.75 8.81 -9.22
C LEU A 137 12.32 9.16 -8.84
N ARG A 138 12.11 10.10 -7.91
CA ARG A 138 10.75 10.52 -7.55
C ARG A 138 10.00 11.24 -8.66
N THR A 139 10.73 11.99 -9.48
CA THR A 139 10.20 12.68 -10.67
C THR A 139 10.13 11.79 -11.91
N LYS A 140 10.72 10.58 -11.86
CA LYS A 140 10.74 9.64 -12.97
C LYS A 140 9.38 8.92 -13.08
N PRO A 141 8.84 8.68 -14.29
CA PRO A 141 7.64 7.89 -14.46
C PRO A 141 7.86 6.44 -13.98
N LEU A 142 6.93 5.90 -13.19
CA LEU A 142 7.01 4.56 -12.61
C LEU A 142 7.16 3.45 -13.66
N ARG A 143 6.60 3.63 -14.87
CA ARG A 143 6.76 2.67 -15.97
C ARG A 143 8.21 2.50 -16.43
N ASP A 144 9.02 3.55 -16.28
CA ASP A 144 10.41 3.59 -16.74
C ASP A 144 11.39 3.12 -15.65
N PHE A 145 10.88 2.74 -14.47
CA PHE A 145 11.71 2.22 -13.39
C PHE A 145 12.39 0.92 -13.81
N THR A 146 13.71 0.93 -13.72
CA THR A 146 14.52 -0.27 -13.88
C THR A 146 14.46 -1.10 -12.60
N VAL A 147 14.95 -2.34 -12.68
CA VAL A 147 15.10 -3.22 -11.51
C VAL A 147 16.02 -2.57 -10.48
N GLU A 148 17.09 -1.91 -10.93
CA GLU A 148 18.02 -1.18 -10.08
C GLU A 148 17.35 0.03 -9.41
N ASP A 149 16.52 0.79 -10.11
CA ASP A 149 15.78 1.92 -9.53
C ASP A 149 14.84 1.45 -8.40
N LEU A 150 14.14 0.34 -8.62
CA LEU A 150 13.30 -0.29 -7.59
C LEU A 150 14.14 -0.76 -6.39
N ARG A 151 15.27 -1.43 -6.65
CA ARG A 151 16.20 -1.91 -5.62
C ARG A 151 16.71 -0.77 -4.75
N ILE A 152 17.13 0.35 -5.37
CA ILE A 152 17.63 1.53 -4.66
C ILE A 152 16.53 2.11 -3.77
N MET A 153 15.35 2.39 -4.32
CA MET A 153 14.28 3.07 -3.59
C MET A 153 13.70 2.21 -2.47
N ILE A 154 13.47 0.91 -2.72
CA ILE A 154 13.03 -0.04 -1.70
C ILE A 154 14.11 -0.23 -0.63
N GLY A 155 15.38 -0.30 -1.03
CA GLY A 155 16.51 -0.38 -0.11
C GLY A 155 16.62 0.85 0.82
N GLN A 156 16.17 2.02 0.37
CA GLN A 156 16.05 3.24 1.18
C GLN A 156 14.72 3.36 1.93
N GLN A 157 13.83 2.36 1.85
CA GLN A 157 12.50 2.36 2.47
C GLN A 157 11.58 3.49 1.96
N ILE A 158 11.74 3.92 0.70
CA ILE A 158 10.96 5.03 0.11
C ILE A 158 9.76 4.47 -0.66
N ALA A 159 8.57 5.06 -0.43
CA ALA A 159 7.34 4.77 -1.18
C ALA A 159 7.01 3.27 -1.33
N LEU A 160 7.28 2.48 -0.29
CA LEU A 160 7.19 1.02 -0.31
C LEU A 160 5.81 0.51 -0.76
N LYS A 161 4.74 1.20 -0.34
CA LYS A 161 3.35 0.90 -0.71
C LYS A 161 3.11 0.91 -2.22
N HIS A 162 3.96 1.57 -3.00
CA HIS A 162 3.83 1.68 -4.45
C HIS A 162 4.90 0.90 -5.20
N LEU A 163 6.11 0.83 -4.65
CA LEU A 163 7.24 0.18 -5.32
C LEU A 163 7.29 -1.33 -5.08
N VAL A 164 6.87 -1.83 -3.93
CA VAL A 164 6.86 -3.27 -3.64
C VAL A 164 5.89 -4.05 -4.54
N PRO A 165 4.66 -3.57 -4.83
CA PRO A 165 3.80 -4.22 -5.82
C PRO A 165 4.47 -4.34 -7.20
N LEU A 166 5.13 -3.27 -7.67
CA LEU A 166 5.84 -3.27 -8.95
C LEU A 166 7.06 -4.22 -8.94
N ALA A 167 7.77 -4.28 -7.81
CA ALA A 167 8.88 -5.22 -7.64
C ALA A 167 8.40 -6.68 -7.66
N LEU A 168 7.28 -6.98 -7.00
CA LEU A 168 6.69 -8.32 -7.01
C LEU A 168 6.23 -8.73 -8.41
N GLU A 169 5.66 -7.83 -9.21
CA GLU A 169 5.33 -8.12 -10.62
C GLU A 169 6.56 -8.54 -11.43
N ARG A 170 7.71 -7.89 -11.22
CA ARG A 170 8.98 -8.25 -11.90
C ARG A 170 9.54 -9.56 -11.37
N LEU A 171 9.48 -9.78 -10.05
CA LEU A 171 9.95 -11.00 -9.41
C LEU A 171 9.09 -12.22 -9.77
N GLN A 172 7.78 -12.04 -10.02
CA GLN A 172 6.93 -13.13 -10.50
C GLN A 172 7.32 -13.61 -11.91
N ALA A 173 7.78 -12.70 -12.76
CA ALA A 173 8.27 -13.06 -14.09
C ALA A 173 9.66 -13.72 -14.04
N ASP A 174 10.57 -13.16 -13.23
CA ASP A 174 11.90 -13.73 -12.97
C ASP A 174 12.30 -13.49 -11.49
N PRO A 175 12.21 -14.52 -10.64
CA PRO A 175 12.49 -14.40 -9.20
C PRO A 175 13.94 -14.03 -8.86
N LEU A 176 14.88 -14.26 -9.77
CA LEU A 176 16.30 -13.94 -9.60
C LEU A 176 16.70 -12.70 -10.41
N VAL A 177 15.72 -11.90 -10.86
CA VAL A 177 16.00 -10.65 -11.55
C VAL A 177 16.94 -9.79 -10.70
N GLY A 178 18.10 -9.50 -11.28
CA GLY A 178 19.13 -8.68 -10.66
C GLY A 178 19.01 -7.24 -11.16
N GLY A 179 19.28 -6.29 -10.26
CA GLY A 179 19.77 -4.98 -10.61
C GLY A 179 21.24 -5.05 -10.97
N ASP A 180 22.00 -4.06 -10.52
CA ASP A 180 23.42 -3.93 -10.86
C ASP A 180 24.36 -4.62 -9.85
N TYR A 181 23.83 -5.26 -8.79
CA TYR A 181 24.64 -5.77 -7.69
C TYR A 181 24.85 -7.30 -7.73
N TYR A 182 23.78 -8.09 -7.58
CA TYR A 182 23.83 -9.55 -7.73
C TYR A 182 22.45 -10.13 -8.12
N PRO A 183 22.39 -11.32 -8.74
CA PRO A 183 21.11 -11.98 -9.04
C PRO A 183 20.23 -12.15 -7.80
N GLY A 184 18.99 -11.65 -7.85
CA GLY A 184 18.06 -11.66 -6.71
C GLY A 184 18.29 -10.55 -5.67
N ASP A 185 19.06 -9.50 -5.98
CA ASP A 185 19.23 -8.32 -5.12
C ASP A 185 17.93 -7.52 -4.92
N LEU A 186 17.03 -7.51 -5.91
CA LEU A 186 15.69 -6.94 -5.78
C LEU A 186 14.89 -7.71 -4.73
N LEU A 187 14.89 -9.04 -4.79
CA LEU A 187 14.23 -9.89 -3.80
C LEU A 187 14.80 -9.65 -2.40
N ALA A 188 16.13 -9.56 -2.28
CA ALA A 188 16.79 -9.25 -1.01
C ALA A 188 16.37 -7.88 -0.45
N SER A 189 16.12 -6.89 -1.31
CA SER A 189 15.64 -5.56 -0.91
C SER A 189 14.19 -5.62 -0.44
N VAL A 190 13.32 -6.36 -1.15
CA VAL A 190 11.92 -6.57 -0.76
C VAL A 190 11.82 -7.33 0.56
N LEU A 191 12.60 -8.40 0.78
CA LEU A 191 12.63 -9.16 2.04
C LEU A 191 13.05 -8.30 3.26
N ARG A 192 13.73 -7.18 3.02
CA ARG A 192 14.17 -6.22 4.04
C ARG A 192 13.26 -5.00 4.15
N ALA A 193 12.15 -4.96 3.40
CA ALA A 193 11.16 -3.90 3.52
C ALA A 193 10.57 -3.87 4.94
N ASP A 194 10.21 -2.67 5.38
CA ASP A 194 9.67 -2.41 6.71
C ASP A 194 8.49 -3.32 7.04
N ALA A 195 8.43 -3.76 8.31
CA ALA A 195 7.35 -4.53 8.88
C ALA A 195 5.97 -3.90 8.63
N ALA A 196 5.90 -2.57 8.75
CA ALA A 196 4.66 -1.81 8.63
C ALA A 196 3.99 -2.00 7.26
N LEU A 197 4.76 -2.25 6.20
CA LEU A 197 4.22 -2.53 4.87
C LEU A 197 3.40 -3.82 4.85
N TRP A 198 3.89 -4.87 5.49
CA TRP A 198 3.27 -6.20 5.46
C TRP A 198 2.02 -6.27 6.34
N GLU A 199 2.01 -5.51 7.44
CA GLU A 199 0.82 -5.29 8.26
C GLU A 199 -0.23 -4.47 7.49
N TRP A 200 0.21 -3.46 6.74
CA TRP A 200 -0.66 -2.65 5.90
C TRP A 200 -1.26 -3.43 4.72
N SER A 201 -0.54 -4.37 4.10
CA SER A 201 -1.07 -5.20 3.01
C SER A 201 -0.73 -6.69 3.15
N PRO A 202 -1.61 -7.47 3.81
CA PRO A 202 -1.46 -8.91 3.94
C PRO A 202 -1.40 -9.66 2.60
N ASP A 203 -2.00 -9.12 1.55
CA ASP A 203 -2.01 -9.73 0.21
C ASP A 203 -0.62 -9.68 -0.46
N LEU A 204 0.15 -8.63 -0.21
CA LEU A 204 1.53 -8.55 -0.70
C LEU A 204 2.41 -9.59 0.02
N ASP A 205 2.18 -9.81 1.31
CA ASP A 205 2.86 -10.84 2.11
C ASP A 205 2.50 -12.26 1.61
N VAL A 206 1.22 -12.53 1.29
CA VAL A 206 0.83 -13.78 0.61
C VAL A 206 1.52 -13.93 -0.74
N SER A 207 1.54 -12.87 -1.55
CA SER A 207 2.17 -12.89 -2.88
C SER A 207 3.67 -13.19 -2.80
N LEU A 208 4.37 -12.58 -1.84
CA LEU A 208 5.79 -12.83 -1.60
C LEU A 208 6.04 -14.25 -1.09
N ARG A 209 5.18 -14.78 -0.19
CA ARG A 209 5.30 -16.17 0.27
C ARG A 209 5.17 -17.18 -0.86
N ASN A 210 4.16 -17.03 -1.71
CA ASN A 210 3.99 -17.93 -2.86
C ASN A 210 5.23 -17.90 -3.77
N LEU A 211 5.81 -16.71 -3.97
CA LEU A 211 7.04 -16.56 -4.75
C LEU A 211 8.23 -17.27 -4.10
N ILE A 212 8.36 -17.19 -2.77
CA ILE A 212 9.42 -17.87 -2.02
C ILE A 212 9.23 -19.40 -2.09
N GLU A 213 8.00 -19.90 -1.98
CA GLU A 213 7.68 -21.32 -2.10
C GLU A 213 8.04 -21.86 -3.49
N ASP A 214 7.65 -21.14 -4.54
CA ASP A 214 8.01 -21.47 -5.93
C ASP A 214 9.54 -21.48 -6.17
N LEU A 215 10.28 -20.65 -5.44
CA LEU A 215 11.74 -20.57 -5.51
C LEU A 215 12.43 -21.75 -4.81
N ASP A 216 11.95 -22.14 -3.63
CA ASP A 216 12.47 -23.28 -2.87
C ASP A 216 12.37 -24.57 -3.72
N GLU A 217 11.33 -24.72 -4.54
CA GLU A 217 11.15 -25.85 -5.46
C GLU A 217 12.16 -25.87 -6.63
N ARG A 218 12.71 -24.71 -7.03
CA ARG A 218 13.57 -24.56 -8.24
C ARG A 218 15.09 -24.66 -7.95
N SER A 219 15.49 -24.62 -6.68
CA SER A 219 16.77 -25.11 -6.11
C SER A 219 18.09 -24.78 -6.84
N GLN A 220 18.55 -23.53 -6.68
CA GLN A 220 19.98 -23.11 -6.61
C GLN A 220 20.07 -21.64 -6.15
N LEU A 221 19.74 -21.38 -4.88
CA LEU A 221 19.81 -20.04 -4.29
C LEU A 221 21.17 -19.79 -3.63
N GLU A 222 21.67 -18.56 -3.78
CA GLU A 222 22.85 -18.09 -3.06
C GLU A 222 22.64 -18.19 -1.53
N PRO A 223 23.63 -18.63 -0.74
CA PRO A 223 23.49 -18.86 0.70
C PRO A 223 22.96 -17.65 1.48
N GLY A 224 23.39 -16.44 1.10
CA GLY A 224 22.97 -15.19 1.75
C GLY A 224 21.50 -14.85 1.51
N LEU A 225 20.97 -15.15 0.32
CA LEU A 225 19.55 -14.95 0.02
C LEU A 225 18.68 -15.94 0.79
N ARG A 226 19.15 -17.20 0.91
CA ARG A 226 18.48 -18.22 1.71
C ARG A 226 18.37 -17.83 3.18
N GLU A 227 19.42 -17.26 3.76
CA GLU A 227 19.40 -16.79 5.15
C GLU A 227 18.37 -15.66 5.35
N LEU A 228 18.25 -14.74 4.38
CA LEU A 228 17.23 -13.68 4.43
C LEU A 228 15.81 -14.23 4.34
N ILE A 229 15.58 -15.22 3.48
CA ILE A 229 14.27 -15.89 3.37
C ILE A 229 13.90 -16.57 4.69
N GLU A 230 14.82 -17.32 5.28
CA GLU A 230 14.58 -18.00 6.56
C GLU A 230 14.36 -17.01 7.71
N LYS A 231 15.08 -15.89 7.71
CA LYS A 231 14.84 -14.79 8.64
C LYS A 231 13.44 -14.21 8.45
N TYR A 232 13.04 -13.92 7.22
CA TYR A 232 11.71 -13.41 6.90
C TYR A 232 10.60 -14.37 7.37
N LYS A 233 10.73 -15.67 7.08
CA LYS A 233 9.81 -16.71 7.55
C LYS A 233 9.70 -16.73 9.07
N ARG A 234 10.82 -16.59 9.79
CA ARG A 234 10.86 -16.54 11.26
C ARG A 234 10.18 -15.29 11.82
N ASP A 235 10.50 -14.13 11.26
CA ASP A 235 9.99 -12.85 11.77
C ASP A 235 8.48 -12.70 11.50
N HIS A 236 8.00 -13.17 10.34
CA HIS A 236 6.57 -13.13 9.99
C HIS A 236 5.73 -14.21 10.67
N SER A 237 6.29 -15.40 10.97
CA SER A 237 5.59 -16.41 11.78
C SER A 237 5.41 -15.98 13.24
N ALA A 238 6.37 -15.25 13.80
CA ALA A 238 6.26 -14.65 15.14
C ALA A 238 5.17 -13.56 15.17
N ARG A 239 5.13 -12.66 14.18
CA ARG A 239 4.07 -11.62 14.08
C ARG A 239 2.68 -12.23 13.95
N ARG A 240 2.51 -13.30 13.17
CA ARG A 240 1.23 -14.02 13.05
C ARG A 240 0.80 -14.67 14.37
N GLN A 241 1.73 -15.22 15.15
CA GLN A 241 1.42 -15.77 16.48
C GLN A 241 1.06 -14.69 17.49
N THR A 242 1.78 -13.57 17.50
CA THR A 242 1.46 -12.41 18.36
C THR A 242 0.12 -11.78 17.97
N PHE A 243 -0.15 -11.62 16.68
CA PHE A 243 -1.42 -11.12 16.16
C PHE A 243 -2.58 -12.04 16.54
N LEU A 244 -2.47 -13.36 16.32
CA LEU A 244 -3.50 -14.33 16.71
C LEU A 244 -3.68 -14.43 18.24
N HIS A 245 -2.60 -14.27 19.01
CA HIS A 245 -2.64 -14.26 20.47
C HIS A 245 -3.35 -13.02 21.02
N ASN A 246 -3.06 -11.83 20.47
CA ASN A 246 -3.71 -10.58 20.83
C ASN A 246 -5.19 -10.57 20.39
N LEU A 247 -5.50 -11.17 19.23
CA LEU A 247 -6.86 -11.37 18.73
C LEU A 247 -7.70 -12.29 19.63
N GLN A 248 -7.08 -13.32 20.23
CA GLN A 248 -7.75 -14.22 21.18
C GLN A 248 -7.93 -13.62 22.59
N LEU A 249 -7.15 -12.59 22.94
CA LEU A 249 -7.20 -11.95 24.25
C LEU A 249 -7.92 -10.60 24.27
N GLY A 250 -8.28 -10.04 23.11
CA GLY A 250 -8.94 -8.73 23.02
C GLY A 250 -8.06 -7.58 23.54
N VAL A 251 -6.73 -7.73 23.46
CA VAL A 251 -5.75 -6.75 23.94
C VAL A 251 -5.25 -5.98 22.74
N GLU A 252 -5.52 -4.67 22.70
CA GLU A 252 -4.94 -3.77 21.70
C GLU A 252 -3.40 -3.78 21.78
N PRO A 253 -2.70 -3.68 20.63
CA PRO A 253 -1.24 -3.66 20.63
C PRO A 253 -0.72 -2.46 21.44
N PRO A 254 0.41 -2.60 22.15
CA PRO A 254 0.93 -1.53 22.97
C PRO A 254 1.29 -0.32 22.11
N GLU A 255 0.76 0.84 22.47
CA GLU A 255 1.15 2.15 21.94
C GLU A 255 2.67 2.26 21.92
N THR A 256 3.24 2.41 20.73
CA THR A 256 4.68 2.61 20.58
C THR A 256 4.97 4.05 21.00
N ILE A 257 5.47 4.22 22.22
CA ILE A 257 5.93 5.50 22.75
C ILE A 257 7.11 5.98 21.88
N GLY A 258 6.91 7.10 21.19
CA GLY A 258 7.93 7.89 20.51
C GLY A 258 7.51 9.34 20.41
#